data_AF-A0A2K2RJY9-F1
#
_entry.id   AF-A0A2K2RJY9-F1
#
_cell.length_a   1.000
_cell.length_b   1.000
_cell.length_c   1.000
_cell.angle_alpha   90.00
_cell.angle_beta   90.00
_cell.angle_gamma   90.00
#
_symmetry.space_group_name_H-M   'P 1'
#
loop_
_entity.id
_entity.type
_entity.pdbx_description
1 polymer ?
#
loop_
_entity_poly.entity_id
_entity_poly.type
_entity_poly.pdbx_seq_one_letter_code
_entity_poly.pdbx_strand_id
1 'polypeptide(L)'
;MRQHRAGLLVVATALTPALLLTTPAFAGPATAPATATTVTVSSETPVDEMSEDELRAAIHAILADEDSGRGVTEAATQALDGTADDMRAFLKTGYRLAQAEDDRVAIVRILFTAQQNGDKRVIAEINGLLDRNVPEELREWLETGYPLAQAEDDRVRLSRILHTAQQNGDKRVIKEINSLLDRNVPEEFREWLETGYPLAQAEDDRVALFTLLGTAQKNGDTKLVQEINGLLDRMDADEIRAWLTAYRAA
;
A
#
# COMPACT_ATOMS: atom_id res chain seq x y z
N MET A 1 0.34 9.37 -8.37
CA MET A 1 1.51 10.10 -8.90
C MET A 1 2.50 9.06 -9.43
N ARG A 2 3.24 9.39 -10.50
CA ARG A 2 4.11 8.46 -11.24
C ARG A 2 5.31 8.05 -10.40
N GLN A 3 5.49 6.75 -10.13
CA GLN A 3 6.71 6.25 -9.51
C GLN A 3 7.69 5.78 -10.59
N HIS A 4 8.84 6.43 -10.63
CA HIS A 4 9.94 6.08 -11.51
C HIS A 4 10.82 5.01 -10.85
N ARG A 5 11.06 3.95 -11.61
CA ARG A 5 11.95 2.83 -11.33
C ARG A 5 13.40 3.29 -11.22
N ALA A 6 14.13 2.80 -10.22
CA ALA A 6 15.59 2.77 -10.21
C ALA A 6 16.09 1.42 -9.68
N GLY A 7 16.88 0.72 -10.50
CA GLY A 7 17.36 -0.63 -10.25
C GLY A 7 18.52 -0.70 -9.27
N LEU A 8 18.49 -1.70 -8.39
CA LEU A 8 19.54 -2.01 -7.42
C LEU A 8 20.50 -3.06 -8.02
N LEU A 9 21.78 -2.72 -8.09
CA LEU A 9 22.86 -3.62 -8.51
C LEU A 9 23.55 -4.19 -7.25
N VAL A 10 23.40 -5.50 -7.04
CA VAL A 10 24.01 -6.27 -5.95
C VAL A 10 25.45 -6.63 -6.32
N VAL A 11 26.41 -6.31 -5.45
CA VAL A 11 27.73 -6.97 -5.43
C VAL A 11 27.99 -7.49 -4.03
N ALA A 12 27.90 -8.82 -3.90
CA ALA A 12 28.34 -9.57 -2.74
C ALA A 12 29.88 -9.70 -2.77
N THR A 13 30.55 -9.39 -1.67
CA THR A 13 31.87 -9.96 -1.37
C THR A 13 31.92 -10.38 0.09
N ALA A 14 32.04 -11.69 0.29
CA ALA A 14 32.29 -12.32 1.57
C ALA A 14 33.78 -12.24 1.91
N LEU A 15 34.12 -11.93 3.16
CA LEU A 15 35.44 -12.20 3.71
C LEU A 15 35.36 -12.39 5.23
N THR A 16 35.26 -13.65 5.64
CA THR A 16 35.61 -14.15 6.97
C THR A 16 37.11 -14.06 7.21
N PRO A 17 37.53 -13.83 8.46
CA PRO A 17 38.65 -14.60 8.99
C PRO A 17 38.29 -15.31 10.30
N ALA A 18 38.62 -16.60 10.33
CA ALA A 18 38.68 -17.42 11.52
C ALA A 18 39.84 -16.96 12.42
N LEU A 19 39.58 -16.82 13.72
CA LEU A 19 40.61 -16.74 14.76
C LEU A 19 40.36 -17.82 15.81
N LEU A 20 41.16 -18.89 15.70
CA LEU A 20 41.44 -19.85 16.75
C LEU A 20 42.09 -19.13 17.93
N LEU A 21 41.55 -19.28 19.14
CA LEU A 21 42.29 -19.00 20.37
C LEU A 21 41.89 -19.97 21.48
N THR A 22 42.93 -20.55 22.06
CA THR A 22 42.96 -21.65 23.01
C THR A 22 42.63 -21.15 24.41
N THR A 23 41.88 -21.92 25.20
CA THR A 23 41.64 -21.62 26.62
C THR A 23 42.92 -21.78 27.47
N PRO A 24 43.04 -21.02 28.55
CA PRO A 24 43.15 -21.70 29.83
C PRO A 24 42.16 -21.15 30.87
N ALA A 25 41.69 -22.07 31.71
CA ALA A 25 40.88 -21.81 32.89
C ALA A 25 41.76 -21.39 34.08
N PHE A 26 41.33 -20.37 34.82
CA PHE A 26 41.76 -20.13 36.21
C PHE A 26 40.57 -19.66 37.05
N ALA A 27 40.45 -20.27 38.23
CA ALA A 27 39.48 -19.93 39.27
C ALA A 27 40.11 -18.98 40.29
N GLY A 28 39.34 -17.98 40.75
CA GLY A 28 39.71 -17.11 41.87
C GLY A 28 38.63 -16.03 42.11
N PRO A 29 38.08 -15.89 43.33
CA PRO A 29 37.00 -14.94 43.62
C PRO A 29 37.56 -13.63 44.20
N ALA A 30 37.15 -12.47 43.67
CA ALA A 30 37.12 -11.18 44.40
C ALA A 30 36.55 -10.03 43.54
N THR A 31 35.42 -9.50 44.00
CA THR A 31 35.09 -8.07 44.18
C THR A 31 35.38 -7.06 43.04
N ALA A 32 34.31 -6.60 42.36
CA ALA A 32 33.92 -5.18 42.14
C ALA A 32 32.92 -5.06 40.95
N PRO A 33 31.93 -4.16 40.97
CA PRO A 33 31.02 -3.97 39.85
C PRO A 33 31.74 -3.16 38.76
N ALA A 34 31.96 -3.75 37.59
CA ALA A 34 32.36 -3.00 36.41
C ALA A 34 31.11 -2.33 35.84
N THR A 35 31.03 -1.01 36.00
CA THR A 35 30.13 -0.11 35.27
C THR A 35 30.26 -0.39 33.78
N ALA A 36 29.19 -0.88 33.17
CA ALA A 36 29.07 -0.93 31.72
C ALA A 36 28.97 0.52 31.21
N THR A 37 30.06 1.07 30.70
CA THR A 37 30.03 2.29 29.90
C THR A 37 29.36 1.94 28.58
N THR A 38 28.04 2.14 28.50
CA THR A 38 27.34 2.27 27.22
C THR A 38 27.96 3.45 26.48
N VAL A 39 28.71 3.16 25.42
CA VAL A 39 29.09 4.18 24.44
C VAL A 39 27.82 4.47 23.64
N THR A 40 27.09 5.49 24.08
CA THR A 40 26.03 6.11 23.29
C THR A 40 26.71 6.79 22.11
N VAL A 41 26.63 6.19 20.92
CA VAL A 41 26.85 6.92 19.68
C VAL A 41 25.54 7.66 19.40
N SER A 42 25.39 8.84 19.99
CA SER A 42 24.45 9.85 19.52
C SER A 42 25.28 10.98 18.95
N SER A 43 25.64 10.86 17.67
CA SER A 43 26.10 12.00 16.88
C SER A 43 24.86 12.76 16.36
N GLU A 44 24.04 13.24 17.29
CA GLU A 44 23.04 14.28 17.03
C GLU A 44 23.36 15.39 18.03
N THR A 45 23.72 16.57 17.52
CA THR A 45 23.73 17.78 18.33
C THR A 45 22.35 17.87 18.97
N PRO A 46 22.23 17.89 20.32
CA PRO A 46 20.94 18.03 20.96
C PRO A 46 20.20 19.25 20.38
N VAL A 47 18.89 19.14 20.13
CA VAL A 47 18.08 20.25 19.55
C VAL A 47 18.25 21.56 20.34
N ASP A 48 18.58 21.47 21.62
CA ASP A 48 18.89 22.60 22.51
C ASP A 48 20.16 23.38 22.15
N GLU A 49 21.12 22.72 21.49
CA GLU A 49 22.42 23.28 21.13
C GLU A 49 22.44 23.79 19.67
N MET A 50 21.38 23.53 18.90
CA MET A 50 21.25 23.98 17.51
C MET A 50 21.09 25.50 17.44
N SER A 51 21.84 26.12 16.54
CA SER A 51 21.65 27.52 16.16
C SER A 51 20.31 27.72 15.44
N GLU A 52 19.83 28.96 15.40
CA GLU A 52 18.56 29.28 14.73
C GLU A 52 18.55 28.85 13.25
N ASP A 53 19.67 29.02 12.55
CA ASP A 53 19.79 28.64 11.15
C ASP A 53 19.73 27.11 10.96
N GLU A 54 20.33 26.34 11.87
CA GLU A 54 20.24 24.88 11.86
C GLU A 54 18.82 24.39 12.16
N LEU A 55 18.13 25.04 13.12
CA LEU A 55 16.73 24.73 13.43
C LEU A 55 15.83 24.96 12.21
N ARG A 56 15.99 26.11 11.56
CA ARG A 56 15.25 26.47 10.35
C ARG A 56 15.55 25.48 9.21
N ALA A 57 16.82 25.12 9.01
CA ALA A 57 17.21 24.14 8.01
C ALA A 57 16.60 22.74 8.29
N ALA A 58 16.57 22.30 9.55
CA ALA A 58 15.95 21.04 9.94
C ALA A 58 14.43 21.03 9.69
N ILE A 59 13.72 22.11 10.00
CA ILE A 59 12.28 22.21 9.73
C ILE A 59 12.01 22.22 8.22
N HIS A 60 12.84 22.92 7.42
CA HIS A 60 12.71 22.87 5.96
C HIS A 60 12.99 21.48 5.38
N ALA A 61 13.92 20.70 5.98
CA ALA A 61 14.16 19.32 5.56
C ALA A 61 12.93 18.44 5.81
N ILE A 62 12.25 18.60 6.96
CA ILE A 62 10.97 17.93 7.23
C ILE A 62 9.92 18.33 6.19
N LEU A 63 9.76 19.63 5.93
CA LEU A 63 8.79 20.14 4.94
C LEU A 63 9.08 19.69 3.50
N ALA A 64 10.33 19.33 3.19
CA ALA A 64 10.73 18.83 1.88
C ALA A 64 10.47 17.33 1.71
N ASP A 65 10.19 16.61 2.79
CA ASP A 65 9.79 15.20 2.75
C ASP A 65 8.41 15.06 2.10
N GLU A 66 8.26 14.15 1.14
CA GLU A 66 6.98 13.89 0.45
C GLU A 66 5.94 13.29 1.40
N ASP A 67 6.38 12.65 2.48
CA ASP A 67 5.53 12.05 3.50
C ASP A 67 5.06 13.06 4.56
N SER A 68 5.49 14.33 4.47
CA SER A 68 5.00 15.39 5.36
C SER A 68 3.52 15.69 5.12
N GLY A 69 2.72 15.32 6.11
CA GLY A 69 1.29 15.58 6.12
C GLY A 69 0.92 17.05 6.35
N ARG A 70 -0.39 17.31 6.30
CA ARG A 70 -0.91 18.68 6.42
C ARG A 70 -0.70 19.22 7.83
N GLY A 71 -0.93 18.40 8.86
CA GLY A 71 -0.71 18.79 10.25
C GLY A 71 0.76 19.13 10.51
N VAL A 72 1.69 18.31 10.04
CA VAL A 72 3.14 18.58 10.11
C VAL A 72 3.47 19.90 9.40
N THR A 73 2.92 20.13 8.21
CA THR A 73 3.16 21.37 7.44
C THR A 73 2.68 22.62 8.17
N GLU A 74 1.47 22.58 8.73
CA GLU A 74 0.87 23.68 9.49
C GLU A 74 1.68 23.97 10.77
N ALA A 75 2.02 22.93 11.54
CA ALA A 75 2.81 23.07 12.77
C ALA A 75 4.25 23.56 12.50
N ALA A 76 4.88 23.09 11.43
CA ALA A 76 6.20 23.53 11.00
C ALA A 76 6.19 25.01 10.57
N THR A 77 5.17 25.43 9.82
CA THR A 77 5.03 26.83 9.39
C THR A 77 4.82 27.75 10.59
N GLN A 78 3.97 27.35 11.54
CA GLN A 78 3.79 28.10 12.79
C GLN A 78 5.09 28.23 13.59
N ALA A 79 5.92 27.18 13.63
CA ALA A 79 7.21 27.22 14.30
C ALA A 79 8.21 28.16 13.60
N LEU A 80 8.22 28.17 12.25
CA LEU A 80 9.08 29.03 11.44
C LEU A 80 8.71 30.52 11.52
N ASP A 81 7.41 30.82 11.68
CA ASP A 81 6.90 32.19 11.87
C ASP A 81 7.12 32.71 13.30
N GLY A 82 7.53 31.83 14.22
CA GLY A 82 7.77 32.12 15.63
C GLY A 82 9.22 32.45 15.97
N THR A 83 9.60 32.11 17.20
CA THR A 83 10.94 32.31 17.75
C THR A 83 11.81 31.05 17.61
N ALA A 84 13.12 31.17 17.87
CA ALA A 84 14.01 30.02 17.95
C ALA A 84 13.54 28.97 18.99
N ASP A 85 12.90 29.40 20.08
CA ASP A 85 12.35 28.49 21.08
C ASP A 85 11.13 27.73 20.54
N ASP A 86 10.31 28.35 19.68
CA ASP A 86 9.18 27.67 19.01
C ASP A 86 9.68 26.62 18.03
N MET A 87 10.75 26.92 17.27
CA MET A 87 11.41 25.95 16.40
C MET A 87 11.98 24.76 17.18
N ARG A 88 12.62 24.99 18.34
CA ARG A 88 13.08 23.90 19.22
C ARG A 88 11.93 23.08 19.77
N ALA A 89 10.85 23.73 20.22
CA ALA A 89 9.67 23.06 20.77
C ALA A 89 9.00 22.16 19.71
N PHE A 90 8.93 22.64 18.47
CA PHE A 90 8.44 21.87 17.33
C PHE A 90 9.32 20.62 17.11
N LEU A 91 10.63 20.78 16.93
CA LEU A 91 11.52 19.64 16.66
C LEU A 91 11.57 18.62 17.81
N LYS A 92 11.43 19.06 19.06
CA LYS A 92 11.41 18.16 20.23
C LYS A 92 10.14 17.34 20.35
N THR A 93 9.00 17.99 20.17
CA THR A 93 7.69 17.42 20.50
C THR A 93 6.60 17.73 19.48
N GLY A 94 6.56 18.95 18.93
CA GLY A 94 5.50 19.37 18.03
C GLY A 94 5.42 18.54 16.75
N TYR A 95 6.56 18.17 16.17
CA TYR A 95 6.64 17.33 14.99
C TYR A 95 5.96 15.97 15.21
N ARG A 96 6.31 15.26 16.29
CA ARG A 96 5.72 13.95 16.62
C ARG A 96 4.22 14.02 16.87
N LEU A 97 3.74 15.09 17.50
CA LEU A 97 2.30 15.28 17.73
C LEU A 97 1.55 15.52 16.42
N ALA A 98 2.05 16.43 15.58
CA ALA A 98 1.45 16.75 14.29
C ALA A 98 1.45 15.52 13.35
N GLN A 99 2.55 14.76 13.38
CA GLN A 99 2.69 13.52 12.64
C GLN A 99 1.70 12.44 13.10
N ALA A 100 1.49 12.28 14.41
CA ALA A 100 0.50 11.35 14.94
C ALA A 100 -0.94 11.72 14.52
N GLU A 101 -1.25 13.00 14.40
CA GLU A 101 -2.54 13.46 13.89
C GLU A 101 -2.72 13.14 12.40
N ASP A 102 -1.68 13.40 11.59
CA ASP A 102 -1.68 13.05 10.17
C ASP A 102 -1.81 11.54 9.95
N ASP A 103 -1.08 10.71 10.72
CA ASP A 103 -1.13 9.25 10.65
C ASP A 103 -2.55 8.74 10.98
N ARG A 104 -3.22 9.29 12.00
CA ARG A 104 -4.62 8.94 12.32
C ARG A 104 -5.57 9.29 11.18
N VAL A 105 -5.39 10.44 10.55
CA VAL A 105 -6.21 10.83 9.39
C VAL A 105 -5.98 9.88 8.22
N ALA A 106 -4.72 9.50 7.96
CA ALA A 106 -4.39 8.52 6.92
C ALA A 106 -5.07 7.17 7.17
N ILE A 107 -5.02 6.66 8.40
CA ILE A 107 -5.66 5.41 8.82
C ILE A 107 -7.18 5.44 8.57
N VAL A 108 -7.86 6.51 8.98
CA VAL A 108 -9.32 6.63 8.78
C VAL A 108 -9.68 6.69 7.30
N ARG A 109 -8.87 7.37 6.48
CA ARG A 109 -9.07 7.40 5.01
C ARG A 109 -8.89 6.02 4.39
N ILE A 110 -7.84 5.30 4.80
CA ILE A 110 -7.60 3.92 4.34
C ILE A 110 -8.76 3.03 4.75
N LEU A 111 -9.24 3.12 5.99
CA LEU A 111 -10.38 2.34 6.48
C LEU A 111 -11.63 2.56 5.62
N PHE A 112 -11.94 3.81 5.27
CA PHE A 112 -13.08 4.15 4.43
C PHE A 112 -12.98 3.52 3.03
N THR A 113 -11.80 3.54 2.41
CA THR A 113 -11.57 2.89 1.12
C THR A 113 -11.63 1.37 1.25
N ALA A 114 -11.02 0.80 2.29
CA ALA A 114 -11.00 -0.63 2.57
C ALA A 114 -12.42 -1.18 2.77
N GLN A 115 -13.30 -0.44 3.43
CA GLN A 115 -14.72 -0.79 3.60
C GLN A 115 -15.47 -0.87 2.26
N GLN A 116 -15.20 0.05 1.33
CA GLN A 116 -15.82 0.03 0.00
C GLN A 116 -15.33 -1.13 -0.85
N ASN A 117 -14.06 -1.49 -0.73
CA ASN A 117 -13.45 -2.60 -1.47
C ASN A 117 -13.75 -3.98 -0.84
N GLY A 118 -14.10 -4.01 0.44
CA GLY A 118 -14.24 -5.23 1.23
C GLY A 118 -12.90 -5.86 1.64
N ASP A 119 -11.88 -5.02 1.86
CA ASP A 119 -10.51 -5.40 2.23
C ASP A 119 -10.47 -5.82 3.71
N LYS A 120 -10.75 -7.11 3.96
CA LYS A 120 -11.02 -7.62 5.30
C LYS A 120 -9.81 -7.57 6.22
N ARG A 121 -8.62 -7.85 5.71
CA ARG A 121 -7.39 -7.86 6.51
C ARG A 121 -7.03 -6.43 6.90
N VAL A 122 -7.07 -5.50 5.96
CA VAL A 122 -6.84 -4.06 6.23
C VAL A 122 -7.81 -3.54 7.28
N ILE A 123 -9.11 -3.83 7.14
CA ILE A 123 -10.14 -3.42 8.13
C ILE A 123 -9.83 -3.99 9.52
N ALA A 124 -9.49 -5.29 9.61
CA ALA A 124 -9.24 -5.94 10.88
C ALA A 124 -8.00 -5.38 11.60
N GLU A 125 -6.90 -5.17 10.87
CA GLU A 125 -5.67 -4.63 11.44
C GLU A 125 -5.86 -3.16 11.88
N ILE A 126 -6.54 -2.33 11.08
CA ILE A 126 -6.86 -0.95 11.46
C ILE A 126 -7.70 -0.90 12.73
N ASN A 127 -8.74 -1.72 12.85
CA ASN A 127 -9.58 -1.71 14.06
C ASN A 127 -8.74 -2.02 15.31
N GLY A 128 -7.83 -3.00 15.24
CA GLY A 128 -6.94 -3.32 16.35
C GLY A 128 -5.91 -2.20 16.67
N LEU A 129 -5.51 -1.41 15.68
CA LEU A 129 -4.66 -0.23 15.88
C LEU A 129 -5.42 0.92 16.53
N LEU A 130 -6.65 1.19 16.07
CA LEU A 130 -7.50 2.24 16.62
C LEU A 130 -7.92 1.95 18.06
N ASP A 131 -8.14 0.69 18.42
CA ASP A 131 -8.45 0.28 19.80
C ASP A 131 -7.28 0.55 20.77
N ARG A 132 -6.03 0.35 20.31
CA ARG A 132 -4.82 0.62 21.12
C ARG A 132 -4.44 2.10 21.11
N ASN A 133 -4.66 2.78 19.99
CA ASN A 133 -4.44 4.21 19.77
C ASN A 133 -3.00 4.69 20.06
N VAL A 134 -2.01 3.85 19.72
CA VAL A 134 -0.57 4.14 19.89
C VAL A 134 0.00 4.74 18.59
N PRO A 135 0.48 5.99 18.59
CA PRO A 135 1.01 6.66 17.37
C PRO A 135 2.10 5.88 16.65
N GLU A 136 3.04 5.31 17.40
CA GLU A 136 4.19 4.58 16.85
C GLU A 136 3.72 3.32 16.09
N GLU A 137 2.70 2.64 16.59
CA GLU A 137 2.14 1.46 15.93
C GLU A 137 1.33 1.83 14.68
N LEU A 138 0.61 2.97 14.71
CA LEU A 138 -0.12 3.47 13.54
C LEU A 138 0.86 3.76 12.39
N ARG A 139 1.99 4.40 12.71
CA ARG A 139 3.06 4.70 11.77
C ARG A 139 3.74 3.46 11.21
N GLU A 140 4.20 2.57 12.08
CA GLU A 140 4.84 1.32 11.67
C GLU A 140 3.92 0.52 10.74
N TRP A 141 2.62 0.50 11.05
CA TRP A 141 1.65 -0.14 10.20
C TRP A 141 1.47 0.58 8.86
N LEU A 142 1.36 1.91 8.82
CA LEU A 142 1.26 2.65 7.55
C LEU A 142 2.46 2.38 6.62
N GLU A 143 3.66 2.33 7.18
CA GLU A 143 4.90 2.14 6.43
C GLU A 143 5.10 0.70 5.96
N THR A 144 4.79 -0.28 6.81
CA THR A 144 5.16 -1.69 6.56
C THR A 144 3.99 -2.67 6.59
N GLY A 145 3.03 -2.47 7.49
CA GLY A 145 1.88 -3.37 7.66
C GLY A 145 0.84 -3.23 6.55
N TYR A 146 0.54 -2.00 6.14
CA TYR A 146 -0.48 -1.66 5.17
C TYR A 146 -0.22 -2.28 3.79
N PRO A 147 0.99 -2.17 3.20
CA PRO A 147 1.28 -2.84 1.92
C PRO A 147 1.08 -4.35 1.98
N LEU A 148 1.40 -4.99 3.12
CA LEU A 148 1.25 -6.45 3.29
C LEU A 148 -0.22 -6.85 3.42
N ALA A 149 -0.99 -6.13 4.24
CA ALA A 149 -2.41 -6.37 4.43
C ALA A 149 -3.17 -6.16 3.10
N GLN A 150 -2.84 -5.08 2.40
CA GLN A 150 -3.37 -4.75 1.09
C GLN A 150 -3.06 -5.81 0.03
N ALA A 151 -1.81 -6.27 -0.03
CA ALA A 151 -1.41 -7.30 -0.98
C ALA A 151 -2.20 -8.60 -0.80
N GLU A 152 -2.54 -8.97 0.44
CA GLU A 152 -3.35 -10.15 0.71
C GLU A 152 -4.81 -9.94 0.30
N ASP A 153 -5.40 -8.80 0.65
CA ASP A 153 -6.78 -8.46 0.26
C ASP A 153 -6.93 -8.39 -1.28
N ASP A 154 -5.95 -7.77 -1.97
CA ASP A 154 -5.92 -7.71 -3.44
C ASP A 154 -5.82 -9.11 -4.07
N ARG A 155 -5.01 -10.04 -3.51
CA ARG A 155 -4.95 -11.44 -3.96
C ARG A 155 -6.28 -12.18 -3.78
N VAL A 156 -6.96 -11.95 -2.66
CA VAL A 156 -8.28 -12.53 -2.41
C VAL A 156 -9.29 -11.99 -3.41
N ARG A 157 -9.23 -10.69 -3.72
CA ARG A 157 -10.08 -10.07 -4.74
C ARG A 157 -9.83 -10.65 -6.13
N LEU A 158 -8.56 -10.79 -6.54
CA LEU A 158 -8.19 -11.48 -7.79
C LEU A 158 -8.74 -12.90 -7.85
N SER A 159 -8.59 -13.67 -6.77
CA SER A 159 -9.09 -15.06 -6.71
C SER A 159 -10.62 -15.13 -6.85
N ARG A 160 -11.34 -14.17 -6.27
CA ARG A 160 -12.81 -14.06 -6.42
C ARG A 160 -13.20 -13.72 -7.86
N ILE A 161 -12.51 -12.75 -8.47
CA ILE A 161 -12.76 -12.38 -9.87
C ILE A 161 -12.45 -13.57 -10.79
N LEU A 162 -11.34 -14.28 -10.57
CA LEU A 162 -10.96 -15.46 -11.33
C LEU A 162 -12.05 -16.53 -11.28
N HIS A 163 -12.62 -16.78 -10.10
CA HIS A 163 -13.72 -17.73 -9.95
C HIS A 163 -14.94 -17.35 -10.78
N THR A 164 -15.36 -16.08 -10.72
CA THR A 164 -16.48 -15.56 -11.53
C THR A 164 -16.17 -15.62 -13.02
N ALA A 165 -14.96 -15.24 -13.41
CA ALA A 165 -14.49 -15.27 -14.80
C ALA A 165 -14.50 -16.69 -15.38
N GLN A 166 -14.11 -17.70 -14.58
CA GLN A 166 -14.20 -19.11 -14.95
C GLN A 166 -15.63 -19.57 -15.20
N GLN A 167 -16.59 -19.12 -14.40
CA GLN A 167 -18.01 -19.45 -14.58
C GLN A 167 -18.58 -18.80 -15.86
N ASN A 168 -18.17 -17.57 -16.13
CA ASN A 168 -18.63 -16.80 -17.29
C ASN A 168 -17.94 -17.21 -18.60
N GLY A 169 -16.76 -17.83 -18.53
CA GLY A 169 -15.91 -18.11 -19.67
C GLY A 169 -15.09 -16.89 -20.15
N ASP A 170 -14.80 -15.95 -19.25
CA ASP A 170 -14.11 -14.69 -19.52
C ASP A 170 -12.59 -14.95 -19.70
N LYS A 171 -12.21 -15.29 -20.93
CA LYS A 171 -10.86 -15.84 -21.25
C LYS A 171 -9.75 -14.83 -21.01
N ARG A 172 -9.95 -13.56 -21.34
CA ARG A 172 -8.92 -12.53 -21.17
C ARG A 172 -8.70 -12.26 -19.69
N VAL A 173 -9.76 -12.11 -18.91
CA VAL A 173 -9.69 -11.94 -17.45
C VAL A 173 -8.96 -13.13 -16.79
N ILE A 174 -9.32 -14.37 -17.14
CA ILE A 174 -8.65 -15.57 -16.61
C ILE A 174 -7.15 -15.55 -16.93
N LYS A 175 -6.78 -15.24 -18.18
CA LYS A 175 -5.38 -15.23 -18.62
C LYS A 175 -4.56 -14.16 -17.89
N GLU A 176 -5.09 -12.95 -17.77
CA GLU A 176 -4.39 -11.85 -17.13
C GLU A 176 -4.23 -12.08 -15.62
N ILE A 177 -5.27 -12.59 -14.94
CA ILE A 177 -5.17 -12.94 -13.51
C ILE A 177 -4.14 -14.05 -13.28
N ASN A 178 -4.13 -15.13 -14.08
CA ASN A 178 -3.13 -16.18 -13.92
C ASN A 178 -1.72 -15.64 -14.10
N SER A 179 -1.48 -14.77 -15.09
CA SER A 179 -0.19 -14.09 -15.29
C SER A 179 0.21 -13.20 -14.11
N LEU A 180 -0.74 -12.53 -13.46
CA LEU A 180 -0.48 -11.74 -12.26
C LEU A 180 -0.10 -12.65 -11.09
N LEU A 181 -0.88 -13.70 -10.83
CA LEU A 181 -0.64 -14.64 -9.74
C LEU A 181 0.68 -15.38 -9.90
N ASP A 182 1.07 -15.74 -11.14
CA ASP A 182 2.34 -16.40 -11.44
C ASP A 182 3.55 -15.49 -11.15
N ARG A 183 3.44 -14.20 -11.49
CA ARG A 183 4.51 -13.21 -11.23
C ARG A 183 4.55 -12.78 -9.77
N ASN A 184 3.41 -12.81 -9.10
CA ASN A 184 3.26 -12.60 -7.67
C ASN A 184 3.78 -11.23 -7.18
N VAL A 185 3.53 -10.18 -7.98
CA VAL A 185 3.96 -8.80 -7.71
C VAL A 185 2.77 -8.00 -7.16
N PRO A 186 2.73 -7.65 -5.86
CA PRO A 186 1.60 -6.98 -5.24
C PRO A 186 1.17 -5.67 -5.90
N GLU A 187 2.14 -4.85 -6.30
CA GLU A 187 1.90 -3.53 -6.88
C GLU A 187 1.07 -3.62 -8.18
N GLU A 188 1.29 -4.69 -8.94
CA GLU A 188 0.58 -4.92 -10.20
C GLU A 188 -0.84 -5.44 -10.00
N PHE A 189 -1.13 -6.09 -8.86
CA PHE A 189 -2.49 -6.55 -8.57
C PHE A 189 -3.45 -5.37 -8.53
N ARG A 190 -3.04 -4.30 -7.84
CA ARG A 190 -3.83 -3.08 -7.71
C ARG A 190 -3.98 -2.35 -9.03
N GLU A 191 -2.87 -2.12 -9.73
CA GLU A 191 -2.89 -1.46 -11.03
C GLU A 191 -3.84 -2.18 -12.00
N TRP A 192 -3.77 -3.51 -12.02
CA TRP A 192 -4.69 -4.30 -12.83
C TRP A 192 -6.13 -4.22 -12.34
N LEU A 193 -6.39 -4.34 -11.04
CA LEU A 193 -7.76 -4.26 -10.49
C LEU A 193 -8.44 -2.92 -10.80
N GLU A 194 -7.69 -1.82 -10.83
CA GLU A 194 -8.21 -0.47 -11.10
C GLU A 194 -8.37 -0.18 -12.59
N THR A 195 -7.39 -0.59 -13.40
CA THR A 195 -7.30 -0.16 -14.81
C THR A 195 -7.40 -1.32 -15.81
N GLY A 196 -6.77 -2.46 -15.50
CA GLY A 196 -6.73 -3.63 -16.39
C GLY A 196 -8.04 -4.41 -16.42
N TYR A 197 -8.64 -4.65 -15.25
CA TYR A 197 -9.85 -5.45 -15.10
C TYR A 197 -11.05 -4.90 -15.88
N PRO A 198 -11.39 -3.59 -15.82
CA PRO A 198 -12.49 -3.05 -16.61
C PRO A 198 -12.31 -3.29 -18.12
N LEU A 199 -11.08 -3.16 -18.61
CA LEU A 199 -10.75 -3.36 -20.02
C LEU A 199 -10.83 -4.84 -20.42
N ALA A 200 -10.27 -5.73 -19.60
CA ALA A 200 -10.31 -7.17 -19.85
C ALA A 200 -11.75 -7.69 -19.84
N GLN A 201 -12.54 -7.29 -18.84
CA GLN A 201 -13.92 -7.69 -18.70
C GLN A 201 -14.78 -7.12 -19.84
N ALA A 202 -14.58 -5.85 -20.25
CA ALA A 202 -15.33 -5.29 -21.38
C ALA A 202 -15.07 -6.03 -22.70
N GLU A 203 -13.84 -6.52 -22.91
CA GLU A 203 -13.53 -7.34 -24.09
C GLU A 203 -14.21 -8.71 -24.03
N ASP A 204 -14.11 -9.40 -22.89
CA ASP A 204 -14.76 -10.70 -22.70
C ASP A 204 -16.30 -10.60 -22.81
N ASP A 205 -16.90 -9.54 -22.25
CA ASP A 205 -18.33 -9.25 -22.35
C ASP A 205 -18.76 -9.06 -23.83
N ARG A 206 -17.97 -8.33 -24.63
CA ARG A 206 -18.24 -8.18 -26.07
C ARG A 206 -18.15 -9.51 -26.82
N VAL A 207 -17.15 -10.33 -26.50
CA VAL A 207 -17.00 -11.67 -27.10
C VAL A 207 -18.18 -12.57 -26.74
N ALA A 208 -18.66 -12.51 -25.49
CA ALA A 208 -19.85 -13.24 -25.05
C ALA A 208 -21.10 -12.81 -25.85
N LEU A 209 -21.31 -11.50 -26.05
CA LEU A 209 -22.39 -10.99 -26.90
C LEU A 209 -22.32 -11.49 -28.34
N PHE A 210 -21.15 -11.46 -28.98
CA PHE A 210 -21.01 -11.97 -30.35
C PHE A 210 -21.28 -13.47 -30.45
N THR A 211 -20.89 -14.23 -29.42
CA THR A 211 -21.18 -15.67 -29.34
C THR A 211 -22.68 -15.94 -29.23
N LEU A 212 -23.38 -15.16 -28.39
CA LEU A 212 -24.83 -15.23 -28.25
C LEU A 212 -25.55 -14.80 -29.53
N LEU A 213 -25.07 -13.75 -30.20
CA LEU A 213 -25.61 -13.28 -31.47
C LEU A 213 -25.57 -14.38 -32.54
N GLY A 214 -24.43 -15.06 -32.71
CA GLY A 214 -24.31 -16.16 -33.67
C GLY A 214 -25.23 -17.34 -33.33
N THR A 215 -25.39 -17.63 -32.03
CA THR A 215 -26.31 -18.67 -31.55
C THR A 215 -27.77 -18.30 -31.82
N ALA A 216 -28.17 -17.06 -31.54
CA ALA A 216 -29.51 -16.54 -31.79
C ALA A 216 -29.85 -16.55 -33.28
N GLN A 217 -28.92 -16.14 -34.14
CA GLN A 217 -29.07 -16.19 -35.60
C GLN A 217 -29.28 -17.63 -36.09
N LYS A 218 -28.48 -18.58 -35.59
CA LYS A 218 -28.61 -19.99 -35.93
C LYS A 218 -29.95 -20.58 -35.50
N ASN A 219 -30.47 -20.13 -34.36
CA ASN A 219 -31.75 -20.58 -33.82
C ASN A 219 -32.96 -19.83 -34.41
N GLY A 220 -32.74 -18.78 -35.21
CA GLY A 220 -33.81 -17.95 -35.77
C GLY A 220 -34.48 -17.01 -34.76
N ASP A 221 -33.85 -16.73 -33.61
CA ASP A 221 -34.39 -15.82 -32.59
C ASP A 221 -34.15 -14.36 -32.98
N THR A 222 -35.05 -13.81 -33.79
CA THR A 222 -34.95 -12.46 -34.32
C THR A 222 -35.05 -11.38 -33.24
N LYS A 223 -35.75 -11.65 -32.13
CA LYS A 223 -35.88 -10.70 -31.01
C LYS A 223 -34.53 -10.55 -30.30
N LEU A 224 -33.90 -11.67 -29.94
CA LEU A 224 -32.61 -11.66 -29.28
C LEU A 224 -31.51 -11.05 -30.17
N VAL A 225 -31.56 -11.31 -31.49
CA VAL A 225 -30.66 -10.68 -32.45
C VAL A 225 -30.79 -9.16 -32.47
N GLN A 226 -32.02 -8.62 -32.49
CA GLN A 226 -32.25 -7.17 -32.47
C GLN A 226 -31.76 -6.53 -31.17
N GLU A 227 -32.02 -7.18 -30.04
CA GLU A 227 -31.59 -6.72 -28.72
C GLU A 227 -30.06 -6.67 -28.61
N ILE A 228 -29.36 -7.74 -29.00
CA ILE A 228 -27.89 -7.78 -28.99
C ILE A 228 -27.29 -6.74 -29.94
N ASN A 229 -27.84 -6.56 -31.15
CA ASN A 229 -27.36 -5.54 -32.07
C ASN A 229 -27.51 -4.12 -31.48
N GLY A 230 -28.63 -3.84 -30.80
CA GLY A 230 -28.84 -2.55 -30.12
C GLY A 230 -27.86 -2.29 -28.97
N LEU A 231 -27.39 -3.33 -28.28
CA LEU A 231 -26.31 -3.22 -27.29
C LEU A 231 -24.96 -2.96 -27.96
N LEU A 232 -24.66 -3.69 -29.04
CA LEU A 232 -23.41 -3.53 -29.80
C LEU A 232 -23.29 -2.15 -30.45
N ASP A 233 -24.39 -1.57 -30.94
CA ASP A 233 -24.38 -0.24 -31.56
C ASP A 233 -24.05 0.88 -30.56
N ARG A 234 -24.44 0.70 -29.29
CA ARG A 234 -24.16 1.66 -28.22
C ARG A 234 -22.76 1.53 -27.65
N MET A 235 -22.14 0.35 -27.76
CA MET A 235 -20.77 0.08 -27.31
C MET A 235 -20.50 0.43 -25.82
N ASP A 236 -21.54 0.49 -25.00
CA ASP A 236 -21.44 0.79 -23.58
C ASP A 236 -21.12 -0.48 -22.79
N ALA A 237 -19.96 -0.52 -22.14
CA ALA A 237 -19.48 -1.72 -21.47
C ALA A 237 -20.31 -2.09 -20.23
N ASP A 238 -20.80 -1.08 -19.50
CA ASP A 238 -21.57 -1.30 -18.27
C ASP A 238 -22.97 -1.82 -18.59
N GLU A 239 -23.59 -1.30 -19.64
CA GLU A 239 -24.88 -1.79 -20.10
C GLU A 239 -24.80 -3.20 -20.67
N ILE A 240 -23.78 -3.49 -21.49
CA ILE A 240 -23.51 -4.84 -21.99
C ILE A 240 -23.36 -5.82 -20.83
N ARG A 241 -22.59 -5.46 -19.81
CA ARG A 241 -22.39 -6.30 -18.63
C ARG A 241 -23.67 -6.51 -17.83
N ALA A 242 -24.41 -5.44 -17.57
CA ALA A 242 -25.68 -5.51 -16.86
C ALA A 242 -26.67 -6.43 -17.58
N TRP A 243 -26.74 -6.32 -18.91
CA TRP A 243 -27.58 -7.17 -19.74
C TRP A 243 -27.13 -8.64 -19.70
N LEU A 244 -25.83 -8.92 -19.88
CA LEU A 244 -25.28 -10.28 -19.81
C LEU A 244 -25.52 -10.92 -18.44
N THR A 245 -25.39 -10.15 -17.37
CA THR A 245 -25.65 -10.62 -16.01
C THR A 245 -27.11 -11.01 -15.84
N ALA A 246 -28.05 -10.19 -16.32
CA ALA A 246 -29.48 -10.50 -16.30
C ALA A 246 -29.81 -11.72 -17.17
N TYR A 247 -29.22 -11.82 -18.37
CA TYR A 247 -29.42 -12.92 -19.30
C TYR A 247 -28.95 -14.27 -18.73
N ARG A 248 -27.81 -14.29 -18.02
CA ARG A 248 -27.27 -15.50 -17.37
C ARG A 248 -28.06 -15.94 -16.13
N ALA A 249 -28.81 -15.03 -15.52
CA ALA A 249 -29.61 -15.31 -14.32
C ALA A 249 -31.04 -15.80 -14.64
N ALA A 250 -31.50 -15.62 -15.88
CA ALA A 250 -32.82 -16.04 -16.37
C ALA A 250 -32.83 -17.53 -16.78
#